data_AF-A0A354TAB0-F1
#
_entry.id   AF-A0A354TAB0-F1
#
_cell.length_a   1.000
_cell.length_b   1.000
_cell.length_c   1.000
_cell.angle_alpha   90.00
_cell.angle_beta   90.00
_cell.angle_gamma   90.00
#
_symmetry.space_group_name_H-M   'P 1'
#
loop_
_entity.id
_entity.type
_entity.pdbx_description
1 polymer ?
#
loop_
_entity_poly.entity_id
_entity_poly.type
_entity_poly.pdbx_seq_one_letter_code
_entity_poly.pdbx_strand_id
1 'polypeptide(L)'
;MLRVLFCLLLASTCLVFGQEAKKKAKAAAAQPFSWVSPMQSAEWAKKTLPATVKHATFKSASMGIDVGYYIYLPPGYETSQEKYPVVYHLHGGRPGAENKAVRLASYVDAAIQKGTIKPTIYVFPNGGPMSWYDMPEMKHGMGESVFVKELVPHIDATYRTWGTREGRALEGYSQGGRGTTRIMFKHPELFLSVAPGGSGYGPEKHIQENDGYESEKLRFLPLGYNAWDLAKVFAERKDRPALNILVWDGTKCFNYEHNLQFSAYLKELGIAHEFLSIPDVPHTATGSYDVKGDDIMRHHQKTFDQHRP
;
A
#
# COMPACT_ATOMS: atom_id res chain seq x y z
N MET A 1 52.25 28.39 -56.76
CA MET A 1 50.85 27.92 -56.82
C MET A 1 50.79 26.68 -55.94
N LEU A 2 49.96 26.50 -54.92
CA LEU A 2 48.72 27.15 -54.52
C LEU A 2 48.57 26.98 -52.97
N ARG A 3 47.89 27.94 -52.33
CA ARG A 3 47.66 28.09 -50.87
C ARG A 3 46.66 27.05 -50.27
N VAL A 4 46.54 27.11 -48.93
CA VAL A 4 45.37 26.90 -48.04
C VAL A 4 45.53 25.66 -47.10
N LEU A 5 45.95 25.82 -45.84
CA LEU A 5 45.18 26.14 -44.59
C LEU A 5 44.26 24.98 -44.12
N PHE A 6 44.58 24.35 -42.98
CA PHE A 6 43.62 24.06 -41.89
C PHE A 6 44.37 23.60 -40.61
N CYS A 7 44.45 24.51 -39.64
CA CYS A 7 44.66 24.18 -38.22
C CYS A 7 43.30 23.84 -37.58
N LEU A 8 43.35 23.10 -36.47
CA LEU A 8 42.28 22.72 -35.50
C LEU A 8 41.80 21.28 -35.59
N LEU A 9 42.23 20.46 -34.61
CA LEU A 9 41.40 19.50 -33.87
C LEU A 9 42.23 18.91 -32.70
N LEU A 10 42.26 19.62 -31.57
CA LEU A 10 42.70 19.11 -30.27
C LEU A 10 41.61 19.43 -29.25
N ALA A 11 40.53 18.64 -29.25
CA ALA A 11 39.56 18.58 -28.16
C ALA A 11 38.60 17.41 -28.40
N SER A 12 38.88 16.21 -27.89
CA SER A 12 37.84 15.15 -27.78
C SER A 12 38.20 13.88 -27.00
N THR A 13 39.30 13.81 -26.23
CA THR A 13 39.62 12.56 -25.50
C THR A 13 39.41 12.61 -23.98
N CYS A 14 39.09 13.76 -23.37
CA CYS A 14 38.85 13.86 -21.92
C CYS A 14 37.38 13.74 -21.48
N LEU A 15 36.41 13.67 -22.40
CA LEU A 15 34.98 13.64 -22.06
C LEU A 15 34.41 12.23 -21.84
N VAL A 16 35.07 11.18 -22.35
CA VAL A 16 34.54 9.80 -22.28
C VAL A 16 34.83 9.15 -20.93
N PHE A 17 35.99 9.41 -20.30
CA PHE A 17 36.31 8.86 -18.98
C PHE A 17 35.53 9.51 -17.82
N GLY A 18 35.06 10.75 -17.98
CA GLY A 18 34.27 11.44 -16.96
C GLY A 18 32.82 10.95 -16.84
N GLN A 19 32.27 10.36 -17.90
CA GLN A 19 30.89 9.84 -17.91
C GLN A 19 30.79 8.41 -17.34
N GLU A 20 31.79 7.55 -17.53
CA GLU A 20 31.83 6.22 -16.90
C GLU A 20 32.06 6.31 -15.39
N ALA A 21 32.94 7.22 -14.94
CA ALA A 21 33.15 7.47 -13.51
C ALA A 21 31.89 8.02 -12.81
N LYS A 22 31.11 8.88 -13.51
CA LYS A 22 29.82 9.40 -13.00
C LYS A 22 28.70 8.36 -13.02
N LYS A 23 28.70 7.39 -13.96
CA LYS A 23 27.74 6.27 -13.96
C LYS A 23 28.04 5.26 -12.84
N LYS A 24 29.30 5.05 -12.46
CA LYS A 24 29.66 4.18 -11.33
C LYS A 24 29.38 4.80 -9.95
N ALA A 25 29.27 6.12 -9.84
CA ALA A 25 29.07 6.83 -8.57
C ALA A 25 27.59 7.02 -8.14
N LYS A 26 26.61 6.40 -8.81
CA LYS A 26 25.20 6.47 -8.38
C LYS A 26 24.39 5.18 -8.50
N ALA A 27 25.06 4.03 -8.45
CA ALA A 27 24.44 2.82 -7.92
C ALA A 27 24.72 2.82 -6.42
N ALA A 28 23.99 3.64 -5.65
CA ALA A 28 23.89 3.38 -4.22
C ALA A 28 23.38 1.94 -4.11
N ALA A 29 24.21 1.04 -3.57
CA ALA A 29 23.79 -0.33 -3.31
C ALA A 29 22.43 -0.25 -2.61
N ALA A 30 21.40 -0.86 -3.22
CA ALA A 30 20.07 -0.85 -2.64
C ALA A 30 20.20 -1.31 -1.19
N GLN A 31 19.78 -0.46 -0.25
CA GLN A 31 19.85 -0.81 1.17
C GLN A 31 19.15 -2.16 1.35
N PRO A 32 19.76 -3.10 2.10
CA PRO A 32 19.12 -4.38 2.35
C PRO A 32 17.75 -4.13 3.00
N PHE A 33 16.79 -4.99 2.69
CA PHE A 33 15.46 -4.90 3.27
C PHE A 33 15.53 -4.89 4.80
N SER A 34 14.69 -4.06 5.43
CA SER A 34 14.52 -3.97 6.88
C SER A 34 13.04 -3.96 7.25
N TRP A 35 12.70 -4.75 8.27
CA TRP A 35 11.38 -4.74 8.90
C TRP A 35 11.12 -3.48 9.73
N VAL A 36 12.16 -2.68 10.00
CA VAL A 36 12.06 -1.36 10.65
C VAL A 36 12.73 -0.34 9.73
N SER A 37 11.90 0.44 9.05
CA SER A 37 12.28 1.45 8.05
C SER A 37 11.70 2.82 8.44
N PRO A 38 12.19 3.46 9.52
CA PRO A 38 11.82 4.83 9.82
C PRO A 38 12.24 5.75 8.68
N MET A 39 11.54 6.88 8.51
CA MET A 39 12.04 7.97 7.70
C MET A 39 13.43 8.36 8.22
N GLN A 40 14.37 8.47 7.28
CA GLN A 40 15.73 8.87 7.58
C GLN A 40 15.73 10.19 8.37
N SER A 41 16.69 10.34 9.27
CA SER A 41 16.80 11.44 10.25
C SER A 41 16.90 12.85 9.65
N ALA A 42 16.98 12.97 8.32
CA ALA A 42 16.97 14.26 7.66
C ALA A 42 15.70 15.02 8.02
N GLU A 43 15.89 16.17 8.68
CA GLU A 43 14.83 16.98 9.27
C GLU A 43 13.74 17.36 8.24
N TRP A 44 14.10 17.52 6.96
CA TRP A 44 13.16 17.79 5.88
C TRP A 44 12.16 16.65 5.64
N ALA A 45 12.55 15.39 5.83
CA ALA A 45 11.64 14.27 5.71
C ALA A 45 10.59 14.31 6.82
N LYS A 46 11.03 14.63 8.06
CA LYS A 46 10.17 14.77 9.24
C LYS A 46 9.24 15.99 9.16
N LYS A 47 9.75 17.14 8.71
CA LYS A 47 8.98 18.39 8.56
C LYS A 47 7.75 18.27 7.66
N THR A 48 7.67 17.24 6.82
CA THR A 48 6.54 17.02 5.92
C THR A 48 5.41 16.17 6.50
N LEU A 49 5.59 15.59 7.70
CA LEU A 49 4.53 14.81 8.36
C LEU A 49 3.83 15.63 9.46
N PRO A 50 2.51 15.46 9.64
CA PRO A 50 1.80 16.02 10.78
C PRO A 50 2.40 15.55 12.12
N ALA A 51 2.35 16.40 13.15
CA ALA A 51 2.81 16.05 14.50
C ALA A 51 2.00 14.90 15.14
N THR A 52 0.81 14.63 14.60
CA THR A 52 -0.09 13.51 14.91
C THR A 52 0.44 12.15 14.43
N VAL A 53 1.50 12.13 13.61
CA VAL A 53 2.15 10.91 13.13
C VAL A 53 3.28 10.47 14.05
N LYS A 54 3.26 9.21 14.47
CA LYS A 54 4.32 8.56 15.27
C LYS A 54 4.87 7.34 14.52
N HIS A 55 6.17 7.11 14.66
CA HIS A 55 6.79 5.82 14.30
C HIS A 55 6.84 4.95 15.55
N ALA A 56 6.52 3.68 15.40
CA ALA A 56 6.57 2.71 16.49
C ALA A 56 6.94 1.33 15.93
N THR A 57 7.25 0.41 16.85
CA THR A 57 7.51 -0.99 16.53
C THR A 57 6.70 -1.89 17.43
N PHE A 58 6.47 -3.13 16.98
CA PHE A 58 6.03 -4.23 17.84
C PHE A 58 6.94 -5.43 17.63
N LYS A 59 6.99 -6.32 18.62
CA LYS A 59 7.75 -7.57 18.51
C LYS A 59 6.92 -8.61 17.78
N SER A 60 7.35 -9.04 16.60
CA SER A 60 6.71 -10.13 15.88
C SER A 60 6.96 -11.46 16.60
N ALA A 61 5.88 -12.13 17.01
CA ALA A 61 5.95 -13.40 17.71
C ALA A 61 6.43 -14.52 16.78
N SER A 62 5.93 -14.58 15.55
CA SER A 62 6.33 -15.62 14.58
C SER A 62 7.75 -15.45 14.04
N MET A 63 8.28 -14.23 13.98
CA MET A 63 9.60 -13.97 13.40
C MET A 63 10.70 -13.67 14.43
N GLY A 64 10.34 -13.33 15.67
CA GLY A 64 11.31 -13.01 16.72
C GLY A 64 12.06 -11.68 16.51
N ILE A 65 11.55 -10.80 15.65
CA ILE A 65 12.15 -9.50 15.29
C ILE A 65 11.18 -8.36 15.52
N ASP A 66 11.68 -7.13 15.53
CA ASP A 66 10.83 -5.95 15.60
C ASP A 66 10.31 -5.61 14.20
N VAL A 67 9.04 -5.20 14.14
CA VAL A 67 8.35 -4.79 12.91
C VAL A 67 7.85 -3.36 13.10
N GLY A 68 8.25 -2.49 12.18
CA GLY A 68 7.92 -1.08 12.19
C GLY A 68 6.58 -0.76 11.56
N TYR A 69 5.92 0.25 12.11
CA TYR A 69 4.74 0.87 11.54
C TYR A 69 4.75 2.37 11.86
N TYR A 70 4.10 3.15 10.99
CA TYR A 70 3.68 4.49 11.33
C TYR A 70 2.21 4.48 11.74
N ILE A 71 1.85 5.37 12.66
CA ILE A 71 0.48 5.57 13.08
C ILE A 71 0.17 7.06 13.12
N TYR A 72 -0.95 7.45 12.52
CA TYR A 72 -1.57 8.75 12.66
C TYR A 72 -2.65 8.66 13.74
N LEU A 73 -2.52 9.49 14.77
CA LEU A 73 -3.52 9.62 15.84
C LEU A 73 -4.25 10.96 15.67
N PRO A 74 -5.59 10.98 15.55
CA PRO A 74 -6.31 12.21 15.24
C PRO A 74 -6.12 13.29 16.32
N PRO A 75 -6.24 14.59 15.98
CA PRO A 75 -6.21 15.67 16.94
C PRO A 75 -7.17 15.41 18.12
N GLY A 76 -6.71 15.66 19.34
CA GLY A 76 -7.47 15.37 20.56
C GLY A 76 -7.36 13.94 21.07
N TYR A 77 -6.67 13.02 20.36
CA TYR A 77 -6.49 11.64 20.81
C TYR A 77 -5.95 11.56 22.24
N GLU A 78 -4.89 12.32 22.58
CA GLU A 78 -4.22 12.24 23.89
C GLU A 78 -5.09 12.73 25.07
N THR A 79 -6.07 13.58 24.82
CA THR A 79 -6.93 14.17 25.86
C THR A 79 -8.31 13.52 25.92
N SER A 80 -8.72 12.83 24.87
CA SER A 80 -10.01 12.15 24.77
C SER A 80 -9.95 10.69 25.27
N GLN A 81 -11.09 10.21 25.78
CA GLN A 81 -11.31 8.79 26.10
C GLN A 81 -12.07 8.06 24.99
N GLU A 82 -12.36 8.73 23.87
CA GLU A 82 -13.03 8.12 22.72
C GLU A 82 -12.21 6.97 22.14
N LYS A 83 -12.95 5.98 21.62
CA LYS A 83 -12.40 4.93 20.76
C LYS A 83 -12.65 5.29 19.31
N TYR A 84 -11.68 5.00 18.46
CA TYR A 84 -11.66 5.44 17.06
C TYR A 84 -11.74 4.25 16.09
N PRO A 85 -12.34 4.42 14.91
CA PRO A 85 -12.16 3.48 13.82
C PRO A 85 -10.72 3.56 13.30
N VAL A 86 -10.28 2.50 12.62
CA VAL A 86 -8.90 2.35 12.13
C VAL A 86 -8.91 2.03 10.63
N VAL A 87 -8.09 2.76 9.88
CA VAL A 87 -7.77 2.44 8.49
C VAL A 87 -6.32 1.95 8.42
N TYR A 88 -6.11 0.75 7.91
CA TYR A 88 -4.77 0.23 7.61
C TYR A 88 -4.46 0.53 6.14
N HIS A 89 -3.46 1.36 5.87
CA HIS A 89 -3.06 1.72 4.51
C HIS A 89 -1.78 0.98 4.09
N LEU A 90 -1.94 -0.04 3.24
CA LEU A 90 -0.86 -0.86 2.71
C LEU A 90 -0.05 -0.12 1.64
N HIS A 91 1.27 -0.02 1.83
CA HIS A 91 2.18 0.60 0.89
C HIS A 91 2.32 -0.18 -0.45
N GLY A 92 2.73 0.57 -1.49
CA GLY A 92 3.13 0.01 -2.79
C GLY A 92 4.59 -0.46 -2.85
N GLY A 93 4.94 -1.13 -3.95
CA GLY A 93 6.30 -1.61 -4.26
C GLY A 93 6.80 -2.76 -3.39
N ARG A 94 7.94 -3.32 -3.80
CA ARG A 94 8.74 -4.33 -3.06
C ARG A 94 10.21 -3.87 -3.00
N PRO A 95 10.99 -4.23 -1.98
CA PRO A 95 10.53 -4.87 -0.73
C PRO A 95 9.73 -3.88 0.14
N GLY A 96 9.12 -4.34 1.23
CA GLY A 96 8.27 -3.51 2.08
C GLY A 96 9.00 -2.49 2.94
N ALA A 97 8.32 -1.39 3.27
CA ALA A 97 8.79 -0.37 4.22
C ALA A 97 7.62 0.52 4.69
N GLU A 98 7.47 0.70 6.00
CA GLU A 98 6.38 1.47 6.60
C GLU A 98 6.40 2.96 6.24
N ASN A 99 7.56 3.51 5.85
CA ASN A 99 7.71 4.91 5.47
C ASN A 99 7.22 5.23 4.03
N LYS A 100 6.83 4.24 3.22
CA LYS A 100 6.47 4.44 1.81
C LYS A 100 5.11 5.10 1.60
N ALA A 101 4.17 4.91 2.52
CA ALA A 101 2.82 5.44 2.42
C ALA A 101 2.50 6.52 3.46
N VAL A 102 3.36 6.72 4.46
CA VAL A 102 3.10 7.62 5.60
C VAL A 102 2.84 9.08 5.19
N ARG A 103 3.33 9.52 4.03
CA ARG A 103 3.03 10.88 3.50
C ARG A 103 1.53 11.11 3.26
N LEU A 104 0.74 10.04 3.09
CA LEU A 104 -0.72 10.16 2.95
C LEU A 104 -1.38 10.67 4.24
N ALA A 105 -0.71 10.56 5.40
CA ALA A 105 -1.19 11.10 6.66
C ALA A 105 -1.47 12.61 6.60
N SER A 106 -0.77 13.38 5.75
CA SER A 106 -1.05 14.81 5.58
C SER A 106 -2.43 15.08 4.96
N TYR A 107 -2.92 14.19 4.09
CA TYR A 107 -4.27 14.30 3.53
C TYR A 107 -5.33 13.90 4.56
N VAL A 108 -5.05 12.88 5.36
CA VAL A 108 -5.90 12.47 6.48
C VAL A 108 -6.04 13.62 7.49
N ASP A 109 -4.92 14.24 7.86
CA ASP A 109 -4.90 15.37 8.78
C ASP A 109 -5.71 16.56 8.25
N ALA A 110 -5.49 16.93 6.99
CA ALA A 110 -6.26 17.98 6.34
C ALA A 110 -7.75 17.63 6.27
N ALA A 111 -8.10 16.38 5.99
CA ALA A 111 -9.49 15.90 5.92
C ALA A 111 -10.22 15.94 7.25
N ILE A 112 -9.53 15.63 8.35
CA ILE A 112 -10.10 15.75 9.69
C ILE A 112 -10.25 17.23 10.09
N GLN A 113 -9.22 18.05 9.86
CA GLN A 113 -9.27 19.48 10.19
C GLN A 113 -10.38 20.23 9.45
N LYS A 114 -10.67 19.87 8.19
CA LYS A 114 -11.78 20.45 7.42
C LYS A 114 -13.13 19.79 7.67
N GLY A 115 -13.21 18.78 8.52
CA GLY A 115 -14.45 18.04 8.81
C GLY A 115 -14.96 17.14 7.67
N THR A 116 -14.12 16.80 6.69
CA THR A 116 -14.48 15.87 5.60
C THR A 116 -14.66 14.44 6.10
N ILE A 117 -13.82 14.02 7.04
CA ILE A 117 -13.99 12.78 7.80
C ILE A 117 -13.90 13.07 9.29
N LYS A 118 -14.46 12.19 10.10
CA LYS A 118 -14.39 12.27 11.56
C LYS A 118 -13.02 11.76 12.04
N PRO A 119 -12.61 12.08 13.28
CA PRO A 119 -11.41 11.54 13.89
C PRO A 119 -11.28 10.02 13.68
N THR A 120 -10.20 9.62 13.00
CA THR A 120 -9.95 8.24 12.57
C THR A 120 -8.45 7.96 12.70
N ILE A 121 -8.08 6.77 13.17
CA ILE A 121 -6.68 6.33 13.23
C ILE A 121 -6.26 5.79 11.87
N TYR A 122 -5.07 6.14 11.40
CA TYR A 122 -4.47 5.52 10.21
C TYR A 122 -3.17 4.82 10.57
N VAL A 123 -3.00 3.57 10.12
CA VAL A 123 -1.80 2.77 10.35
C VAL A 123 -1.13 2.46 9.01
N PHE A 124 0.17 2.72 8.92
CA PHE A 124 1.00 2.45 7.75
C PHE A 124 2.04 1.38 8.12
N PRO A 125 1.76 0.10 7.83
CA PRO A 125 2.61 -1.01 8.25
C PRO A 125 3.79 -1.27 7.30
N ASN A 126 4.79 -2.02 7.75
CA ASN A 126 5.77 -2.67 6.90
C ASN A 126 5.20 -4.00 6.37
N GLY A 127 5.28 -4.22 5.04
CA GLY A 127 4.71 -5.41 4.40
C GLY A 127 5.65 -6.60 4.21
N GLY A 128 6.88 -6.53 4.73
CA GLY A 128 7.86 -7.61 4.58
C GLY A 128 8.59 -7.61 3.25
N PRO A 129 9.52 -8.55 3.03
CA PRO A 129 10.40 -8.56 1.86
C PRO A 129 9.64 -8.68 0.53
N MET A 130 8.47 -9.34 0.53
CA MET A 130 7.63 -9.54 -0.65
C MET A 130 6.31 -8.77 -0.64
N SER A 131 6.14 -7.85 0.33
CA SER A 131 4.99 -6.94 0.47
C SER A 131 3.63 -7.65 0.46
N TRP A 132 3.11 -7.91 1.66
CA TRP A 132 1.76 -8.47 1.92
C TRP A 132 1.58 -9.92 1.43
N TYR A 133 2.69 -10.63 1.27
CA TYR A 133 2.74 -12.03 0.90
C TYR A 133 3.48 -12.81 1.98
N ASP A 134 2.97 -13.99 2.30
CA ASP A 134 3.73 -15.00 3.02
C ASP A 134 4.58 -15.80 2.02
N MET A 135 5.89 -15.81 2.27
CA MET A 135 6.92 -16.52 1.51
C MET A 135 7.80 -17.28 2.52
N PRO A 136 7.32 -18.42 3.04
CA PRO A 136 7.97 -19.14 4.14
C PRO A 136 9.38 -19.66 3.80
N GLU A 137 9.70 -19.80 2.52
CA GLU A 137 11.03 -20.13 2.02
C GLU A 137 12.02 -18.96 2.14
N MET A 138 11.52 -17.73 2.32
CA MET A 138 12.34 -16.56 2.57
C MET A 138 12.46 -16.31 4.08
N LYS A 139 13.69 -16.02 4.53
CA LYS A 139 13.92 -15.63 5.93
C LYS A 139 13.08 -14.40 6.27
N HIS A 140 12.24 -14.52 7.29
CA HIS A 140 11.30 -13.48 7.72
C HIS A 140 10.38 -13.01 6.58
N GLY A 141 9.91 -13.94 5.74
CA GLY A 141 9.05 -13.69 4.60
C GLY A 141 7.56 -13.67 4.91
N MET A 142 7.13 -13.49 6.16
CA MET A 142 5.73 -13.68 6.59
C MET A 142 4.90 -12.38 6.50
N GLY A 143 4.92 -11.70 5.34
CA GLY A 143 4.33 -10.37 5.15
C GLY A 143 2.84 -10.26 5.46
N GLU A 144 2.05 -11.25 5.04
CA GLU A 144 0.59 -11.25 5.29
C GLU A 144 0.29 -11.66 6.72
N SER A 145 0.86 -12.77 7.18
CA SER A 145 0.60 -13.30 8.53
C SER A 145 1.00 -12.31 9.62
N VAL A 146 2.13 -11.62 9.48
CA VAL A 146 2.58 -10.62 10.46
C VAL A 146 1.62 -9.43 10.49
N PHE A 147 1.13 -8.97 9.33
CA PHE A 147 0.14 -7.90 9.29
C PHE A 147 -1.18 -8.34 9.94
N VAL A 148 -1.76 -9.44 9.47
CA VAL A 148 -3.11 -9.88 9.82
C VAL A 148 -3.19 -10.42 11.25
N LYS A 149 -2.26 -11.30 11.63
CA LYS A 149 -2.33 -12.08 12.87
C LYS A 149 -1.62 -11.42 14.04
N GLU A 150 -0.75 -10.45 13.79
CA GLU A 150 0.08 -9.85 14.84
C GLU A 150 -0.11 -8.33 14.92
N LEU A 151 0.03 -7.60 13.81
CA LEU A 151 -0.10 -6.13 13.87
C LEU A 151 -1.53 -5.68 14.17
N VAL A 152 -2.55 -6.23 13.49
CA VAL A 152 -3.96 -5.86 13.75
C VAL A 152 -4.30 -5.99 15.25
N PRO A 153 -4.11 -7.16 15.91
CA PRO A 153 -4.38 -7.28 17.33
C PRO A 153 -3.45 -6.42 18.21
N HIS A 154 -2.19 -6.20 17.82
CA HIS A 154 -1.29 -5.29 18.53
C HIS A 154 -1.83 -3.85 18.57
N ILE A 155 -2.37 -3.37 17.44
CA ILE A 155 -2.95 -2.02 17.36
C ILE A 155 -4.17 -1.91 18.28
N ASP A 156 -5.06 -2.89 18.28
CA ASP A 156 -6.25 -2.88 19.14
C ASP A 156 -5.91 -2.99 20.64
N ALA A 157 -4.81 -3.69 20.97
CA ALA A 157 -4.33 -3.79 22.35
C ALA A 157 -3.59 -2.53 22.83
N THR A 158 -3.00 -1.75 21.92
CA THR A 158 -2.12 -0.62 22.24
C THR A 158 -2.82 0.74 22.14
N TYR A 159 -3.80 0.87 21.25
CA TYR A 159 -4.48 2.13 20.95
C TYR A 159 -5.99 2.03 21.23
N ARG A 160 -6.65 3.18 21.43
CA ARG A 160 -8.10 3.25 21.66
C ARG A 160 -8.86 3.07 20.35
N THR A 161 -8.93 1.83 19.88
CA THR A 161 -9.69 1.47 18.67
C THR A 161 -11.09 0.96 19.03
N TRP A 162 -12.00 0.93 18.06
CA TRP A 162 -13.27 0.21 18.22
C TRP A 162 -13.06 -1.30 18.45
N GLY A 163 -11.99 -1.87 17.90
CA GLY A 163 -11.64 -3.28 18.06
C GLY A 163 -12.61 -4.26 17.39
N THR A 164 -13.52 -3.76 16.55
CA THR A 164 -14.52 -4.56 15.82
C THR A 164 -14.28 -4.51 14.32
N ARG A 165 -14.86 -5.48 13.62
CA ARG A 165 -14.81 -5.57 12.15
C ARG A 165 -15.35 -4.32 11.47
N GLU A 166 -16.43 -3.78 11.99
CA GLU A 166 -17.13 -2.59 11.50
C GLU A 166 -16.29 -1.31 11.70
N GLY A 167 -15.42 -1.31 12.71
CA GLY A 167 -14.48 -0.22 12.98
C GLY A 167 -13.12 -0.37 12.30
N ARG A 168 -12.93 -1.39 11.44
CA ARG A 168 -11.68 -1.61 10.72
C ARG A 168 -11.89 -1.50 9.20
N ALA A 169 -11.01 -0.74 8.57
CA ALA A 169 -10.92 -0.62 7.13
C ALA A 169 -9.53 -0.97 6.61
N LEU A 170 -9.48 -1.43 5.35
CA LEU A 170 -8.25 -1.80 4.66
C LEU A 170 -8.14 -1.07 3.33
N GLU A 171 -7.07 -0.30 3.16
CA GLU A 171 -6.79 0.45 1.94
C GLU A 171 -5.37 0.12 1.48
N GLY A 172 -5.08 0.24 0.18
CA GLY A 172 -3.70 0.17 -0.28
C GLY A 172 -3.55 0.53 -1.74
N TYR A 173 -2.33 0.90 -2.14
CA TYR A 173 -2.05 1.31 -3.53
C TYR A 173 -1.02 0.42 -4.22
N SER A 174 -1.21 0.08 -5.50
CA SER A 174 -0.26 -0.71 -6.30
C SER A 174 -0.07 -2.13 -5.71
N GLN A 175 1.13 -2.44 -5.22
CA GLN A 175 1.40 -3.65 -4.43
C GLN A 175 0.53 -3.72 -3.17
N GLY A 176 0.24 -2.58 -2.55
CA GLY A 176 -0.70 -2.46 -1.45
C GLY A 176 -2.12 -2.79 -1.87
N GLY A 177 -2.55 -2.33 -3.05
CA GLY A 177 -3.86 -2.68 -3.62
C GLY A 177 -4.00 -4.18 -3.87
N ARG A 178 -2.95 -4.81 -4.42
CA ARG A 178 -2.86 -6.29 -4.50
C ARG A 178 -3.04 -6.95 -3.13
N GLY A 179 -2.35 -6.44 -2.10
CA GLY A 179 -2.45 -6.90 -0.72
C GLY A 179 -3.87 -6.76 -0.17
N THR A 180 -4.47 -5.58 -0.30
CA THR A 180 -5.83 -5.27 0.11
C THR A 180 -6.83 -6.26 -0.47
N THR A 181 -6.75 -6.54 -1.78
CA THR A 181 -7.65 -7.48 -2.45
C THR A 181 -7.49 -8.91 -1.97
N ARG A 182 -6.26 -9.41 -1.82
CA ARG A 182 -6.07 -10.77 -1.30
C ARG A 182 -6.54 -10.90 0.14
N ILE A 183 -6.20 -9.92 0.98
CA ILE A 183 -6.51 -9.93 2.41
C ILE A 183 -8.02 -9.80 2.65
N MET A 184 -8.73 -8.92 1.94
CA MET A 184 -10.18 -8.74 2.14
C MET A 184 -10.98 -10.01 1.84
N PHE A 185 -10.54 -10.82 0.86
CA PHE A 185 -11.21 -12.08 0.51
C PHE A 185 -10.79 -13.25 1.40
N LYS A 186 -9.54 -13.28 1.87
CA LYS A 186 -9.05 -14.31 2.78
C LYS A 186 -9.59 -14.14 4.20
N HIS A 187 -9.60 -12.89 4.68
CA HIS A 187 -9.92 -12.50 6.05
C HIS A 187 -11.10 -11.50 6.11
N PRO A 188 -12.25 -11.78 5.47
CA PRO A 188 -13.38 -10.86 5.43
C PRO A 188 -14.00 -10.59 6.81
N GLU A 189 -13.69 -11.39 7.82
CA GLU A 189 -14.08 -11.21 9.22
C GLU A 189 -13.36 -10.06 9.92
N LEU A 190 -12.24 -9.57 9.37
CA LEU A 190 -11.45 -8.52 10.01
C LEU A 190 -11.81 -7.11 9.56
N PHE A 191 -12.27 -6.97 8.31
CA PHE A 191 -12.50 -5.67 7.67
C PHE A 191 -13.88 -5.64 7.01
N LEU A 192 -14.62 -4.55 7.23
CA LEU A 192 -15.87 -4.31 6.51
C LEU A 192 -15.69 -3.33 5.33
N SER A 193 -14.91 -2.25 5.51
CA SER A 193 -14.66 -1.26 4.46
C SER A 193 -13.31 -1.46 3.82
N VAL A 194 -13.26 -1.62 2.49
CA VAL A 194 -12.03 -1.94 1.78
C VAL A 194 -11.88 -1.13 0.49
N ALA A 195 -10.66 -0.68 0.22
CA ALA A 195 -10.37 0.20 -0.91
C ALA A 195 -9.04 -0.15 -1.62
N PRO A 196 -9.01 -1.18 -2.49
CA PRO A 196 -7.83 -1.49 -3.30
C PRO A 196 -7.65 -0.47 -4.44
N GLY A 197 -6.51 0.24 -4.41
CA GLY A 197 -6.16 1.32 -5.33
C GLY A 197 -5.04 1.00 -6.31
N GLY A 198 -5.17 1.40 -7.57
CA GLY A 198 -4.12 1.28 -8.60
C GLY A 198 -3.50 -0.11 -8.68
N SER A 199 -4.32 -1.15 -8.44
CA SER A 199 -3.84 -2.47 -8.06
C SER A 199 -3.14 -3.15 -9.24
N GLY A 200 -2.03 -3.84 -8.97
CA GLY A 200 -1.33 -4.61 -10.00
C GLY A 200 -2.04 -5.92 -10.34
N TYR A 201 -3.26 -5.86 -10.88
CA TYR A 201 -4.04 -7.06 -11.23
C TYR A 201 -3.53 -7.80 -12.46
N GLY A 202 -2.77 -7.14 -13.35
CA GLY A 202 -2.07 -7.82 -14.45
C GLY A 202 -1.09 -8.88 -13.94
N PRO A 203 -0.12 -8.52 -13.07
CA PRO A 203 0.72 -9.50 -12.39
C PRO A 203 -0.04 -10.59 -11.62
N GLU A 204 -1.13 -10.25 -10.91
CA GLU A 204 -1.98 -11.25 -10.24
C GLU A 204 -2.65 -12.22 -11.23
N LYS A 205 -3.05 -11.73 -12.40
CA LYS A 205 -3.62 -12.55 -13.47
C LYS A 205 -2.58 -13.49 -14.05
N HIS A 206 -1.37 -12.99 -14.28
CA HIS A 206 -0.25 -13.82 -14.71
C HIS A 206 0.06 -14.94 -13.71
N ILE A 207 0.07 -14.63 -12.41
CA ILE A 207 0.24 -15.64 -11.35
C ILE A 207 -0.84 -16.73 -11.42
N GLN A 208 -2.10 -16.35 -11.64
CA GLN A 208 -3.22 -17.28 -11.80
C GLN A 208 -2.99 -18.22 -13.00
N GLU A 209 -2.61 -17.66 -14.15
CA GLU A 209 -2.53 -18.39 -15.42
C GLU A 209 -1.21 -19.15 -15.62
N ASN A 210 -0.21 -18.90 -14.79
CA ASN A 210 1.14 -19.42 -14.93
C ASN A 210 1.57 -20.26 -13.72
N ASP A 211 0.69 -21.12 -13.20
CA ASP A 211 0.97 -22.04 -12.10
C ASP A 211 1.62 -21.38 -10.86
N GLY A 212 1.19 -20.15 -10.55
CA GLY A 212 1.69 -19.36 -9.43
C GLY A 212 2.93 -18.51 -9.73
N TYR A 213 3.52 -18.59 -10.93
CA TYR A 213 4.71 -17.81 -11.28
C TYR A 213 4.35 -16.38 -11.66
N GLU A 214 4.97 -15.41 -10.98
CA GLU A 214 4.97 -14.00 -11.41
C GLU A 214 6.15 -13.72 -12.37
N SER A 215 7.24 -14.47 -12.21
CA SER A 215 8.42 -14.48 -13.08
C SER A 215 9.14 -15.82 -12.95
N GLU A 216 10.14 -16.09 -13.79
CA GLU A 216 10.95 -17.34 -13.75
C GLU A 216 11.47 -17.73 -12.36
N LYS A 217 11.75 -16.73 -11.51
CA LYS A 217 12.37 -16.92 -10.19
C LYS A 217 11.41 -16.70 -9.02
N LEU A 218 10.18 -16.28 -9.29
CA LEU A 218 9.23 -15.91 -8.25
C LEU A 218 7.91 -16.61 -8.48
N ARG A 219 7.59 -17.53 -7.57
CA ARG A 219 6.37 -18.31 -7.55
C ARG A 219 5.64 -18.10 -6.23
N PHE A 220 4.34 -17.86 -6.29
CA PHE A 220 3.47 -17.77 -5.13
C PHE A 220 2.72 -19.08 -4.95
N LEU A 221 2.81 -19.62 -3.74
CA LEU A 221 2.16 -20.85 -3.33
C LEU A 221 1.39 -20.64 -2.02
N PRO A 222 0.32 -21.43 -1.76
CA PRO A 222 -0.26 -22.44 -2.64
C PRO A 222 -0.88 -21.83 -3.91
N LEU A 223 -1.18 -22.68 -4.91
CA LEU A 223 -1.94 -22.23 -6.09
C LEU A 223 -3.27 -21.62 -5.63
N GLY A 224 -3.71 -20.58 -6.33
CA GLY A 224 -4.83 -19.76 -5.89
C GLY A 224 -4.45 -18.62 -4.94
N TYR A 225 -3.17 -18.45 -4.56
CA TYR A 225 -2.72 -17.31 -3.75
C TYR A 225 -2.57 -16.02 -4.57
N ASN A 226 -3.63 -15.65 -5.31
CA ASN A 226 -3.72 -14.45 -6.13
C ASN A 226 -5.12 -13.82 -6.02
N ALA A 227 -5.25 -12.56 -6.43
CA ALA A 227 -6.49 -11.80 -6.32
C ALA A 227 -7.70 -12.43 -7.04
N TRP A 228 -7.48 -13.05 -8.20
CA TRP A 228 -8.55 -13.57 -9.07
C TRP A 228 -9.15 -14.86 -8.51
N ASP A 229 -8.31 -15.82 -8.15
CA ASP A 229 -8.78 -17.07 -7.54
C ASP A 229 -9.41 -16.82 -6.16
N LEU A 230 -8.85 -15.92 -5.36
CA LEU A 230 -9.42 -15.58 -4.06
C LEU A 230 -10.78 -14.89 -4.16
N ALA A 231 -10.99 -14.04 -5.19
CA ALA A 231 -12.31 -13.46 -5.45
C ALA A 231 -13.34 -14.55 -5.77
N LYS A 232 -12.97 -15.53 -6.61
CA LYS A 232 -13.83 -16.67 -6.95
C LYS A 232 -14.17 -17.50 -5.71
N VAL A 233 -13.16 -17.89 -4.93
CA VAL A 233 -13.34 -18.65 -3.70
C VAL A 233 -14.26 -17.90 -2.72
N PHE A 234 -14.08 -16.58 -2.58
CA PHE A 234 -14.97 -15.77 -1.76
C PHE A 234 -16.40 -15.73 -2.30
N ALA A 235 -16.58 -15.63 -3.62
CA ALA A 235 -17.89 -15.61 -4.25
C ALA A 235 -18.68 -16.89 -4.03
N GLU A 236 -18.00 -18.04 -3.96
CA GLU A 236 -18.57 -19.38 -3.76
C GLU A 236 -18.97 -19.68 -2.31
N ARG A 237 -18.54 -18.86 -1.33
CA ARG A 237 -18.95 -19.03 0.08
C ARG A 237 -20.44 -18.74 0.25
N LYS A 238 -21.18 -19.70 0.81
CA LYS A 238 -22.62 -19.57 1.09
C LYS A 238 -22.94 -18.50 2.12
N ASP A 239 -22.05 -18.32 3.09
CA ASP A 239 -22.13 -17.40 4.22
C ASP A 239 -21.15 -16.23 4.07
N ARG A 240 -20.80 -15.85 2.83
CA ARG A 240 -19.81 -14.80 2.58
C ARG A 240 -20.17 -13.50 3.31
N PRO A 241 -19.30 -12.98 4.19
CA PRO A 241 -19.55 -11.73 4.90
C PRO A 241 -19.68 -10.56 3.91
N ALA A 242 -20.52 -9.57 4.23
CA ALA A 242 -20.66 -8.37 3.40
C ALA A 242 -19.36 -7.55 3.39
N LEU A 243 -18.93 -7.05 2.23
CA LEU A 243 -17.80 -6.14 2.11
C LEU A 243 -18.24 -4.86 1.40
N ASN A 244 -17.84 -3.70 1.93
CA ASN A 244 -18.01 -2.41 1.27
C ASN A 244 -16.74 -2.10 0.48
N ILE A 245 -16.74 -2.47 -0.80
CA ILE A 245 -15.56 -2.42 -1.67
C ILE A 245 -15.60 -1.17 -2.56
N LEU A 246 -14.52 -0.39 -2.53
CA LEU A 246 -14.23 0.68 -3.49
C LEU A 246 -12.95 0.35 -4.26
N VAL A 247 -13.08 -0.12 -5.49
CA VAL A 247 -11.91 -0.19 -6.39
C VAL A 247 -11.65 1.21 -6.93
N TRP A 248 -10.40 1.67 -6.95
CA TRP A 248 -10.09 3.00 -7.48
C TRP A 248 -8.78 3.01 -8.25
N ASP A 249 -8.70 3.80 -9.33
CA ASP A 249 -7.47 3.96 -10.12
C ASP A 249 -7.49 5.24 -10.96
N GLY A 250 -6.30 5.75 -11.29
CA GLY A 250 -6.11 6.89 -12.17
C GLY A 250 -6.21 6.50 -13.64
N THR A 251 -6.85 7.32 -14.48
CA THR A 251 -7.06 6.99 -15.91
C THR A 251 -5.78 6.97 -16.74
N LYS A 252 -4.67 7.50 -16.22
CA LYS A 252 -3.32 7.42 -16.84
C LYS A 252 -2.41 6.43 -16.13
N CYS A 253 -2.93 5.69 -15.16
CA CYS A 253 -2.22 4.59 -14.53
C CYS A 253 -2.03 3.44 -15.52
N PHE A 254 -0.84 2.85 -15.56
CA PHE A 254 -0.58 1.69 -16.43
C PHE A 254 -1.35 0.43 -16.00
N ASN A 255 -1.89 0.41 -14.77
CA ASN A 255 -2.76 -0.67 -14.28
C ASN A 255 -4.25 -0.42 -14.56
N TYR A 256 -4.64 0.73 -15.12
CA TYR A 256 -6.05 1.14 -15.20
C TYR A 256 -6.93 0.10 -15.90
N GLU A 257 -6.47 -0.39 -17.06
CA GLU A 257 -7.20 -1.40 -17.83
C GLU A 257 -7.38 -2.71 -17.04
N HIS A 258 -6.34 -3.18 -16.35
CA HIS A 258 -6.45 -4.37 -15.51
C HIS A 258 -7.37 -4.17 -14.30
N ASN A 259 -7.50 -2.94 -13.78
CA ASN A 259 -8.46 -2.61 -12.72
C ASN A 259 -9.90 -2.62 -13.26
N LEU A 260 -10.13 -2.15 -14.49
CA LEU A 260 -11.43 -2.29 -15.15
C LEU A 260 -11.80 -3.76 -15.38
N GLN A 261 -10.86 -4.57 -15.85
CA GLN A 261 -11.06 -6.01 -16.05
C GLN A 261 -11.38 -6.73 -14.74
N PHE A 262 -10.64 -6.42 -13.67
CA PHE A 262 -10.93 -7.00 -12.36
C PHE A 262 -12.29 -6.55 -11.81
N SER A 263 -12.67 -5.28 -12.00
CA SER A 263 -14.01 -4.80 -11.65
C SER A 263 -15.10 -5.53 -12.42
N ALA A 264 -14.92 -5.75 -13.73
CA ALA A 264 -15.85 -6.54 -14.53
C ALA A 264 -15.98 -7.98 -13.99
N TYR A 265 -14.85 -8.60 -13.63
CA TYR A 265 -14.82 -9.94 -13.04
C TYR A 265 -15.54 -10.02 -11.69
N LEU A 266 -15.38 -9.02 -10.82
CA LEU A 266 -16.16 -8.95 -9.57
C LEU A 266 -17.68 -8.86 -9.85
N LYS A 267 -18.11 -8.16 -10.91
CA LYS A 267 -19.54 -8.13 -11.31
C LYS A 267 -20.02 -9.50 -11.77
N GLU A 268 -19.22 -10.22 -12.56
CA GLU A 268 -19.53 -11.59 -13.01
C GLU A 268 -19.69 -12.55 -11.83
N LEU A 269 -18.87 -12.39 -10.80
CA LEU A 269 -18.96 -13.16 -9.54
C LEU A 269 -20.09 -12.70 -8.60
N GLY A 270 -20.85 -11.67 -8.98
CA GLY A 270 -21.90 -11.10 -8.14
C GLY A 270 -21.38 -10.47 -6.85
N ILE A 271 -20.14 -9.96 -6.85
CA ILE A 271 -19.54 -9.24 -5.71
C ILE A 271 -19.83 -7.75 -5.88
N ALA A 272 -20.64 -7.21 -4.96
CA ALA A 272 -20.98 -5.79 -4.95
C ALA A 272 -19.74 -4.94 -4.66
N HIS A 273 -19.51 -3.91 -5.49
CA HIS A 273 -18.43 -2.95 -5.32
C HIS A 273 -18.71 -1.67 -6.13
N GLU A 274 -18.03 -0.60 -5.75
CA GLU A 274 -17.96 0.65 -6.51
C GLU A 274 -16.61 0.72 -7.26
N PHE A 275 -16.57 1.50 -8.34
CA PHE A 275 -15.34 1.80 -9.08
C PHE A 275 -15.17 3.32 -9.24
N LEU A 276 -14.13 3.87 -8.64
CA LEU A 276 -13.76 5.29 -8.74
C LEU A 276 -12.64 5.47 -9.77
N SER A 277 -12.99 6.05 -10.92
CA SER A 277 -12.05 6.46 -11.95
C SER A 277 -11.56 7.89 -11.68
N ILE A 278 -10.25 8.07 -11.55
CA ILE A 278 -9.64 9.36 -11.19
C ILE A 278 -9.01 9.98 -12.46
N PRO A 279 -9.55 11.09 -12.98
CA PRO A 279 -9.15 11.62 -14.27
C PRO A 279 -7.71 12.14 -14.25
N ASP A 280 -6.95 11.81 -15.30
CA ASP A 280 -5.64 12.35 -15.64
C ASP A 280 -4.52 12.08 -14.62
N VAL A 281 -4.74 11.15 -13.70
CA VAL A 281 -3.74 10.75 -12.70
C VAL A 281 -2.92 9.56 -13.21
N PRO A 282 -1.57 9.65 -13.27
CA PRO A 282 -0.69 8.53 -13.57
C PRO A 282 -0.55 7.60 -12.35
N HIS A 283 0.36 6.62 -12.41
CA HIS A 283 0.52 5.67 -11.29
C HIS A 283 1.12 6.30 -10.03
N THR A 284 0.30 6.95 -9.21
CA THR A 284 0.68 7.59 -7.95
C THR A 284 -0.48 7.63 -6.95
N ALA A 285 -0.20 7.20 -5.72
CA ALA A 285 -1.14 7.32 -4.61
C ALA A 285 -1.38 8.79 -4.24
N THR A 286 -0.32 9.60 -4.09
CA THR A 286 -0.45 11.01 -3.69
C THR A 286 -1.18 11.82 -4.75
N GLY A 287 -0.90 11.61 -6.04
CA GLY A 287 -1.64 12.29 -7.11
C GLY A 287 -3.11 11.88 -7.16
N SER A 288 -3.43 10.63 -6.82
CA SER A 288 -4.82 10.20 -6.67
C SER A 288 -5.49 10.88 -5.48
N TYR A 289 -4.76 11.02 -4.37
CA TYR A 289 -5.23 11.74 -3.19
C TYR A 289 -5.39 13.25 -3.41
N ASP A 290 -4.54 13.87 -4.23
CA ASP A 290 -4.64 15.27 -4.63
C ASP A 290 -5.97 15.57 -5.35
N VAL A 291 -6.44 14.64 -6.20
CA VAL A 291 -7.65 14.83 -7.00
C VAL A 291 -8.91 14.28 -6.31
N LYS A 292 -8.79 13.11 -5.65
CA LYS A 292 -9.92 12.31 -5.15
C LYS A 292 -9.71 11.67 -3.77
N GLY A 293 -8.71 12.11 -3.00
CA GLY A 293 -8.43 11.55 -1.67
C GLY A 293 -9.61 11.64 -0.72
N ASP A 294 -10.36 12.74 -0.77
CA ASP A 294 -11.57 12.91 0.05
C ASP A 294 -12.65 11.87 -0.24
N ASP A 295 -12.82 11.48 -1.50
CA ASP A 295 -13.83 10.50 -1.90
C ASP A 295 -13.44 9.09 -1.41
N ILE A 296 -12.14 8.76 -1.48
CA ILE A 296 -11.58 7.51 -0.94
C ILE A 296 -11.77 7.47 0.58
N MET A 297 -11.43 8.54 1.30
CA MET A 297 -11.61 8.61 2.75
C MET A 297 -13.10 8.58 3.17
N ARG A 298 -13.98 9.22 2.39
CA ARG A 298 -15.43 9.22 2.64
C ARG A 298 -16.05 7.83 2.49
N HIS A 299 -15.51 6.96 1.64
CA HIS A 299 -15.96 5.57 1.53
C HIS A 299 -15.85 4.83 2.87
N HIS A 300 -14.71 4.97 3.53
CA HIS A 300 -14.49 4.40 4.87
C HIS A 300 -15.39 5.08 5.91
N GLN A 301 -15.45 6.41 5.90
CA GLN A 301 -16.29 7.19 6.81
C GLN A 301 -17.77 6.79 6.75
N LYS A 302 -18.32 6.58 5.55
CA LYS A 302 -19.71 6.14 5.36
C LYS A 302 -19.98 4.80 6.04
N THR A 303 -19.03 3.87 5.97
CA THR A 303 -19.15 2.59 6.67
C THR A 303 -19.10 2.79 8.19
N PHE A 304 -18.15 3.59 8.68
CA PHE A 304 -18.02 3.85 10.11
C PHE A 304 -19.26 4.55 10.69
N ASP A 305 -19.86 5.48 9.97
CA ASP A 305 -21.05 6.19 10.43
C ASP A 305 -22.29 5.29 10.59
N GLN A 306 -22.37 4.21 9.80
CA GLN A 306 -23.46 3.23 9.91
C GLN A 306 -23.33 2.32 11.14
N HIS A 307 -22.12 2.19 11.69
CA HIS A 307 -21.79 1.23 12.74
C HIS A 307 -21.14 1.87 13.97
N ARG A 308 -21.21 3.19 14.08
CA ARG A 308 -20.63 3.91 15.22
C ARG A 308 -21.33 3.44 16.50
N PRO A 309 -20.56 2.97 17.51
CA PRO A 309 -21.11 2.57 18.80
C PRO A 309 -21.60 3.76 19.63
#